data_AF-A0A7C9VAD6-F1
#
_entry.id   AF-A0A7C9VAD6-F1
#
_cell.length_a   1.000
_cell.length_b   1.000
_cell.length_c   1.000
_cell.angle_alpha   90.00
_cell.angle_beta   90.00
_cell.angle_gamma   90.00
#
_symmetry.space_group_name_H-M   'P 1'
#
loop_
_entity.id
_entity.type
_entity.pdbx_description
1 polymer ?
#
loop_
_entity_poly.entity_id
_entity_poly.type
_entity_poly.pdbx_seq_one_letter_code
_entity_poly.pdbx_strand_id
1 'polypeptide(L)'
;MRRSATGVLLAVALCAPTPSHAHLVNSGLGPFYDGALHLMLTPMDLVGLVTLSLFAASQGAEAGRLLVIVTPIAWFLAGAIGVHSQMTGSFAIAIANAGTLVLLGGSVALELKTSSTVAAVAAAVFGGLLGFQSGVELRAADADADWVALIGTVAAVLAVTVLVSALIISYTAFSFRVVQRVLGSWAAATGLLSLGWIVGSGGNLAG
;
A
#
# COMPACT_ATOMS: atom_id res chain seq x y z
N MET A 1 -27.73 -49.41 -12.01
CA MET A 1 -27.79 -48.28 -11.06
C MET A 1 -28.52 -47.12 -11.73
N ARG A 2 -29.78 -46.85 -11.39
CA ARG A 2 -30.54 -45.73 -11.96
C ARG A 2 -29.99 -44.43 -11.39
N ARG A 3 -29.30 -43.63 -12.22
CA ARG A 3 -28.89 -42.27 -11.83
C ARG A 3 -30.17 -41.44 -11.68
N SER A 4 -30.50 -41.05 -10.45
CA SER A 4 -31.66 -40.20 -10.16
C SER A 4 -31.44 -38.84 -10.83
N ALA A 5 -32.28 -38.49 -11.80
CA ALA A 5 -32.23 -37.20 -12.48
C ALA A 5 -32.32 -36.04 -11.47
N THR A 6 -33.02 -36.24 -10.36
CA THR A 6 -33.10 -35.31 -9.24
C THR A 6 -31.74 -35.09 -8.57
N GLY A 7 -30.93 -36.14 -8.42
CA GLY A 7 -29.58 -36.03 -7.87
C GLY A 7 -28.62 -35.28 -8.80
N VAL A 8 -28.78 -35.46 -10.11
CA VAL A 8 -27.99 -34.72 -11.13
C VAL A 8 -28.39 -33.24 -11.15
N LEU A 9 -29.69 -32.94 -11.09
CA LEU A 9 -30.18 -31.55 -11.05
C LEU A 9 -29.78 -30.83 -9.76
N LEU A 10 -29.82 -31.52 -8.61
CA LEU A 10 -29.37 -30.94 -7.34
C LEU A 10 -27.85 -30.70 -7.36
N ALA A 11 -27.06 -31.62 -7.90
CA ALA A 11 -25.62 -31.44 -8.04
C ALA A 11 -25.28 -30.29 -9.00
N VAL A 12 -26.01 -30.15 -10.13
CA VAL A 12 -25.86 -29.02 -11.05
C VAL A 12 -26.27 -27.70 -10.39
N ALA A 13 -27.31 -27.68 -9.55
CA ALA A 13 -27.73 -26.49 -8.82
C ALA A 13 -26.73 -26.09 -7.71
N LEU A 14 -26.13 -27.07 -7.01
CA LEU A 14 -25.10 -26.83 -5.98
C LEU A 14 -23.74 -26.46 -6.57
N CYS A 15 -23.44 -26.90 -7.80
CA CYS A 15 -22.23 -26.55 -8.53
C CYS A 15 -22.44 -25.41 -9.54
N ALA A 16 -23.66 -24.86 -9.64
CA ALA A 16 -23.92 -23.70 -10.47
C ALA A 16 -23.15 -22.53 -9.87
N PRO A 17 -22.37 -21.79 -10.68
CA PRO A 17 -21.67 -20.61 -10.20
C PRO A 17 -22.72 -19.58 -9.77
N THR A 18 -22.92 -19.45 -8.46
CA THR A 18 -23.57 -18.27 -7.90
C THR A 18 -22.58 -17.11 -8.00
N PRO A 19 -23.00 -15.90 -8.39
CA PRO A 19 -22.13 -14.73 -8.28
C PRO A 19 -21.64 -14.62 -6.84
N SER A 20 -20.36 -14.87 -6.61
CA SER A 20 -19.75 -14.59 -5.32
C SER A 20 -19.66 -13.07 -5.20
N HIS A 21 -20.58 -12.48 -4.45
CA HIS A 21 -20.46 -11.11 -3.93
C HIS A 21 -19.31 -10.97 -2.91
N ALA A 22 -18.22 -11.73 -3.08
CA ALA A 22 -16.96 -11.56 -2.36
C ALA A 22 -16.19 -10.29 -2.81
N HIS A 23 -16.69 -9.60 -3.84
CA HIS A 23 -16.19 -8.31 -4.33
C HIS A 23 -16.89 -7.09 -3.71
N LEU A 24 -17.85 -7.26 -2.79
CA LEU A 24 -18.31 -6.13 -1.99
C LEU A 24 -17.27 -5.84 -0.91
N VAL A 25 -16.31 -4.98 -1.23
CA VAL A 25 -15.30 -4.43 -0.31
C VAL A 25 -15.95 -3.39 0.62
N ASN A 26 -17.12 -3.72 1.17
CA ASN A 26 -17.82 -2.91 2.16
C ASN A 26 -17.81 -3.71 3.46
N SER A 27 -17.16 -3.14 4.47
CA SER A 27 -17.09 -3.72 5.82
C SER A 27 -18.45 -3.69 6.54
N GLY A 28 -19.41 -2.93 6.03
CA GLY A 28 -20.69 -2.65 6.70
C GLY A 28 -20.58 -1.60 7.81
N LEU A 29 -19.37 -1.05 8.04
CA LEU A 29 -19.11 -0.02 9.06
C LEU A 29 -19.17 1.41 8.48
N GLY A 30 -19.25 1.53 7.16
CA GLY A 30 -19.39 2.78 6.43
C GLY A 30 -18.10 3.28 5.78
N PRO A 31 -18.19 4.29 4.90
CA PRO A 31 -17.12 4.67 3.97
C PRO A 31 -15.78 5.00 4.64
N PHE A 32 -15.81 5.60 5.83
CA PHE A 32 -14.60 5.91 6.60
C PHE A 32 -13.82 4.64 6.95
N TYR A 33 -14.51 3.62 7.47
CA TYR A 33 -13.86 2.37 7.85
C TYR A 33 -13.48 1.53 6.64
N ASP A 34 -14.26 1.63 5.55
CA ASP A 34 -13.92 0.99 4.28
C ASP A 34 -12.63 1.56 3.70
N GLY A 35 -12.45 2.88 3.74
CA GLY A 35 -11.18 3.52 3.37
C GLY A 35 -10.02 3.16 4.29
N ALA A 36 -10.24 3.14 5.61
CA ALA A 36 -9.20 2.70 6.55
C ALA A 36 -8.77 1.24 6.29
N LEU A 37 -9.73 0.36 5.98
CA LEU A 37 -9.47 -1.04 5.63
C LEU A 37 -8.87 -1.20 4.25
N HIS A 38 -9.18 -0.32 3.30
CA HIS A 38 -8.58 -0.35 1.97
C HIS A 38 -7.05 -0.37 2.04
N LEU A 39 -6.43 0.49 2.86
CA LEU A 39 -4.98 0.45 3.09
C LEU A 39 -4.49 -0.90 3.64
N MET A 40 -5.25 -1.50 4.56
CA MET A 40 -4.88 -2.79 5.19
C MET A 40 -5.04 -3.97 4.22
N LEU A 41 -5.94 -3.83 3.24
CA LEU A 41 -6.26 -4.84 2.24
C LEU A 41 -5.45 -4.67 0.95
N THR A 42 -4.75 -3.54 0.76
CA THR A 42 -3.79 -3.30 -0.33
C THR A 42 -2.37 -3.56 0.20
N PRO A 43 -1.84 -4.80 0.11
CA PRO A 43 -0.64 -5.19 0.85
C PRO A 43 0.61 -4.45 0.37
N MET A 44 0.66 -4.11 -0.93
CA MET A 44 1.78 -3.37 -1.51
C MET A 44 1.88 -1.94 -0.99
N ASP A 45 0.75 -1.27 -0.78
CA ASP A 45 0.71 0.07 -0.20
C ASP A 45 1.14 0.04 1.26
N LEU A 46 0.67 -0.96 2.02
CA LEU A 46 1.07 -1.15 3.40
C LEU A 46 2.57 -1.44 3.51
N VAL A 47 3.12 -2.35 2.69
CA VAL A 47 4.55 -2.64 2.65
C VAL A 47 5.35 -1.41 2.24
N GLY A 48 4.89 -0.64 1.26
CA GLY A 48 5.50 0.63 0.85
C GLY A 48 5.55 1.64 1.99
N LEU A 49 4.43 1.84 2.69
CA LEU A 49 4.32 2.76 3.82
C LEU A 49 5.21 2.34 5.01
N VAL A 50 5.23 1.05 5.34
CA VAL A 50 6.08 0.52 6.40
C VAL A 50 7.56 0.67 6.03
N THR A 51 7.92 0.42 4.76
CA THR A 51 9.31 0.57 4.29
C THR A 51 9.74 2.04 4.31
N LEU A 52 8.88 2.97 3.91
CA LEU A 52 9.11 4.40 4.04
C LEU A 52 9.31 4.80 5.51
N SER A 53 8.50 4.24 6.41
CA SER A 53 8.60 4.50 7.85
C SER A 53 9.89 3.95 8.43
N LEU A 54 10.31 2.74 8.03
CA LEU A 54 11.61 2.13 8.34
C LEU A 54 12.76 3.04 7.90
N PHE A 55 12.71 3.54 6.66
CA PHE A 55 13.74 4.42 6.12
C PHE A 55 13.82 5.76 6.87
N ALA A 56 12.71 6.48 7.04
CA ALA A 56 12.74 7.82 7.61
C ALA A 56 12.99 7.81 9.13
N ALA A 57 12.34 6.92 9.88
CA ALA A 57 12.51 6.88 11.34
C ALA A 57 13.90 6.37 11.77
N SER A 58 14.57 5.56 10.94
CA SER A 58 15.96 5.15 11.18
C SER A 58 16.98 6.29 11.03
N GLN A 59 16.58 7.42 10.43
CA GLN A 59 17.40 8.64 10.39
C GLN A 59 17.34 9.46 11.69
N GLY A 60 16.49 9.07 12.65
CA GLY A 60 16.38 9.69 13.96
C GLY A 60 15.04 10.38 14.22
N ALA A 61 14.87 10.90 15.44
CA ALA A 61 13.58 11.39 15.93
C ALA A 61 13.03 12.60 15.15
N GLU A 62 13.91 13.46 14.63
CA GLU A 62 13.48 14.59 13.80
C GLU A 62 12.85 14.12 12.47
N ALA A 63 13.54 13.24 11.75
CA ALA A 63 13.05 12.66 10.52
C ALA A 63 11.75 11.86 10.74
N GLY A 64 11.66 11.10 11.83
CA GLY A 64 10.44 10.39 12.20
C GLY A 64 9.26 11.30 12.52
N ARG A 65 9.49 12.47 13.14
CA ARG A 65 8.44 13.50 13.33
C ARG A 65 7.99 14.13 12.01
N LEU A 66 8.95 14.45 11.13
CA LEU A 66 8.64 14.98 9.81
C LEU A 66 7.84 13.98 8.98
N LEU A 67 8.20 12.69 9.01
CA LEU A 67 7.45 11.61 8.36
C LEU A 67 5.97 11.61 8.79
N VAL A 68 5.71 11.61 10.10
CA VAL A 68 4.35 11.57 10.66
C VAL A 68 3.48 12.75 10.21
N ILE A 69 4.08 13.90 9.91
CA ILE A 69 3.37 15.09 9.44
C ILE A 69 3.25 15.07 7.91
N VAL A 70 4.37 14.88 7.22
CA VAL A 70 4.50 15.06 5.78
C VAL A 70 3.81 13.95 5.01
N THR A 71 3.95 12.69 5.43
CA THR A 71 3.36 11.55 4.73
C THR A 71 1.83 11.62 4.63
N PRO A 72 1.06 11.80 5.72
CA PRO A 72 -0.40 11.87 5.59
C PRO A 72 -0.88 13.10 4.82
N ILE A 73 -0.17 14.24 4.91
CA ILE A 73 -0.50 15.43 4.10
C ILE A 73 -0.26 15.14 2.61
N ALA A 74 0.92 14.63 2.26
CA ALA A 74 1.26 14.30 0.88
C ALA A 74 0.32 13.23 0.32
N TRP A 75 0.00 12.21 1.12
CA TRP A 75 -0.95 11.16 0.76
C TRP A 75 -2.34 11.71 0.51
N PHE A 76 -2.86 12.57 1.41
CA PHE A 76 -4.17 13.19 1.25
C PHE A 76 -4.24 14.05 -0.01
N LEU A 77 -3.27 14.95 -0.21
CA LEU A 77 -3.25 15.85 -1.35
C LEU A 77 -3.14 15.09 -2.67
N ALA A 78 -2.25 14.10 -2.74
CA ALA A 78 -2.07 13.31 -3.95
C ALA A 78 -3.25 12.34 -4.18
N GLY A 79 -3.81 11.76 -3.13
CA GLY A 79 -4.98 10.90 -3.19
C GLY A 79 -6.24 11.64 -3.60
N ALA A 80 -6.41 12.89 -3.17
CA ALA A 80 -7.46 13.77 -3.65
C ALA A 80 -7.37 13.98 -5.17
N ILE A 81 -6.16 14.17 -5.69
CA ILE A 81 -5.92 14.24 -7.14
C ILE A 81 -6.22 12.89 -7.80
N GLY A 82 -5.81 11.77 -7.19
CA GLY A 82 -6.05 10.41 -7.68
C GLY A 82 -7.53 10.08 -7.84
N VAL A 83 -8.34 10.41 -6.83
CA VAL A 83 -9.81 10.23 -6.82
C VAL A 83 -10.49 10.97 -7.97
N HIS A 84 -9.96 12.12 -8.40
CA HIS A 84 -10.51 12.88 -9.53
C HIS A 84 -9.82 12.61 -10.86
N SER A 85 -8.75 11.81 -10.86
CA SER A 85 -8.03 11.48 -12.09
C SER A 85 -8.80 10.44 -12.90
N GLN A 86 -8.69 10.50 -14.22
CA GLN A 86 -9.22 9.45 -15.11
C GLN A 86 -8.22 8.31 -15.33
N MET A 87 -7.05 8.36 -14.69
CA MET A 87 -5.99 7.37 -14.89
C MET A 87 -6.37 6.02 -14.29
N THR A 88 -6.16 4.96 -15.06
CA THR A 88 -6.31 3.56 -14.64
C THR A 88 -5.12 2.76 -15.14
N GLY A 89 -4.48 1.96 -14.29
CA GLY A 89 -3.46 0.98 -14.72
C GLY A 89 -2.28 1.55 -15.51
N SER A 90 -1.61 2.59 -15.00
CA SER A 90 -0.44 3.18 -15.68
C SER A 90 0.83 2.35 -15.47
N PHE A 91 1.40 1.86 -16.57
CA PHE A 91 2.71 1.19 -16.58
C PHE A 91 3.80 2.00 -15.89
N ALA A 92 3.83 3.32 -16.13
CA ALA A 92 4.81 4.21 -15.53
C ALA A 92 4.65 4.31 -14.00
N ILE A 93 3.41 4.35 -13.50
CA ILE A 93 3.15 4.35 -12.05
C ILE A 93 3.53 3.01 -11.42
N ALA A 94 3.21 1.89 -12.08
CA ALA A 94 3.58 0.58 -11.60
C ALA A 94 5.11 0.44 -11.46
N ILE A 95 5.87 0.90 -12.47
CA ILE A 95 7.33 0.96 -12.39
C ILE A 95 7.79 1.91 -11.28
N ALA A 96 7.19 3.09 -11.14
CA ALA A 96 7.57 4.06 -10.12
C ALA A 96 7.36 3.51 -8.70
N ASN A 97 6.27 2.81 -8.45
CA ASN A 97 5.98 2.20 -7.14
C ASN A 97 6.94 1.05 -6.83
N ALA A 98 7.13 0.13 -7.79
CA ALA A 98 8.07 -0.96 -7.60
C ALA A 98 9.51 -0.44 -7.42
N GLY A 99 9.94 0.54 -8.23
CA GLY A 99 11.24 1.19 -8.11
C GLY A 99 11.43 1.93 -6.78
N THR A 100 10.40 2.63 -6.30
CA THR A 100 10.41 3.27 -4.98
C THR A 100 10.64 2.25 -3.87
N LEU A 101 9.97 1.08 -3.95
CA LEU A 101 10.14 0.02 -2.96
C LEU A 101 11.56 -0.57 -2.99
N VAL A 102 12.15 -0.72 -4.19
CA VAL A 102 13.57 -1.11 -4.34
C VAL A 102 14.49 -0.07 -3.70
N LEU A 103 14.28 1.22 -3.98
CA LEU A 103 15.13 2.30 -3.49
C LEU A 103 15.06 2.43 -1.96
N LEU A 104 13.86 2.47 -1.39
CA LEU A 104 13.66 2.57 0.05
C LEU A 104 14.13 1.30 0.77
N GLY A 105 13.74 0.12 0.28
CA GLY A 105 14.14 -1.15 0.86
C GLY A 105 15.66 -1.34 0.84
N GLY A 106 16.30 -1.02 -0.29
CA GLY A 106 17.75 -1.06 -0.42
C GLY A 106 18.44 -0.06 0.51
N SER A 107 17.89 1.15 0.64
CA SER A 107 18.41 2.16 1.57
C SER A 107 18.37 1.69 3.02
N VAL A 108 17.30 1.02 3.42
CA VAL A 108 17.17 0.41 4.76
C VAL A 108 18.13 -0.77 4.93
N ALA A 109 18.23 -1.66 3.93
CA ALA A 109 19.10 -2.85 3.98
C ALA A 109 20.59 -2.50 4.11
N LEU A 110 21.00 -1.41 3.46
CA LEU A 110 22.36 -0.89 3.44
C LEU A 110 22.66 0.10 4.59
N GLU A 111 21.69 0.38 5.46
CA GLU A 111 21.80 1.37 6.55
C GLU A 111 22.27 2.75 6.06
N LEU A 112 21.72 3.21 4.92
CA LEU A 112 22.09 4.51 4.37
C LEU A 112 21.65 5.63 5.32
N LYS A 113 22.62 6.48 5.69
CA LYS A 113 22.39 7.67 6.52
C LYS A 113 22.14 8.88 5.65
N THR A 114 21.09 9.63 5.97
CA THR A 114 20.67 10.84 5.26
C THR A 114 20.28 11.94 6.25
N SER A 115 20.10 13.17 5.77
CA SER A 115 19.59 14.26 6.60
C SER A 115 18.08 14.14 6.80
N SER A 116 17.56 14.79 7.86
CA SER A 116 16.11 14.87 8.12
C SER A 116 15.35 15.49 6.96
N THR A 117 15.94 16.47 6.27
CA THR A 117 15.38 17.07 5.05
C THR A 117 15.22 16.06 3.92
N VAL A 118 16.23 15.23 3.66
CA VAL A 118 16.16 14.21 2.60
C VAL A 118 15.09 13.17 2.94
N ALA A 119 15.00 12.76 4.21
CA ALA A 119 13.94 11.87 4.69
C ALA A 119 12.55 12.48 4.53
N ALA A 120 12.39 13.78 4.81
CA ALA A 120 11.11 14.49 4.62
C ALA A 120 10.72 14.63 3.15
N VAL A 121 11.69 14.89 2.26
CA VAL A 121 11.45 14.91 0.81
C VAL A 121 11.05 13.52 0.31
N ALA A 122 11.74 12.48 0.75
CA ALA A 122 11.37 11.10 0.44
C ALA A 122 9.96 10.78 0.95
N ALA A 123 9.61 11.22 2.16
CA ALA A 123 8.28 11.07 2.73
C ALA A 123 7.19 11.77 1.90
N ALA A 124 7.47 12.98 1.40
CA ALA A 124 6.54 13.71 0.54
C ALA A 124 6.36 13.02 -0.82
N VAL A 125 7.46 12.67 -1.49
CA VAL A 125 7.44 12.09 -2.84
C VAL A 125 6.81 10.71 -2.83
N PHE A 126 7.28 9.82 -1.94
CA PHE A 126 6.80 8.44 -1.91
C PHE A 126 5.43 8.31 -1.24
N GLY A 127 5.17 9.09 -0.18
CA GLY A 127 3.83 9.18 0.41
C GLY A 127 2.81 9.76 -0.56
N GLY A 128 3.20 10.75 -1.38
CA GLY A 128 2.37 11.28 -2.45
C GLY A 128 2.11 10.26 -3.56
N LEU A 129 3.12 9.50 -3.99
CA LEU A 129 2.96 8.47 -5.02
C LEU A 129 1.98 7.36 -4.57
N LEU A 130 2.15 6.85 -3.36
CA LEU A 130 1.23 5.88 -2.77
C LEU A 130 -0.17 6.46 -2.58
N GLY A 131 -0.27 7.71 -2.10
CA GLY A 131 -1.55 8.38 -1.94
C GLY A 131 -2.30 8.58 -3.24
N PHE A 132 -1.62 9.01 -4.30
CA PHE A 132 -2.21 9.13 -5.63
C PHE A 132 -2.77 7.78 -6.11
N GLN A 133 -1.98 6.70 -5.99
CA GLN A 133 -2.45 5.38 -6.38
C GLN A 133 -3.65 4.92 -5.55
N SER A 134 -3.60 5.09 -4.23
CA SER A 134 -4.73 4.77 -3.35
C SER A 134 -5.99 5.54 -3.73
N GLY A 135 -5.87 6.82 -4.11
CA GLY A 135 -7.02 7.60 -4.60
C GLY A 135 -7.60 7.06 -5.92
N VAL A 136 -6.75 6.63 -6.85
CA VAL A 136 -7.18 5.98 -8.09
C VAL A 136 -7.92 4.67 -7.81
N GLU A 137 -7.41 3.87 -6.86
CA GLU A 137 -7.98 2.58 -6.48
C GLU A 137 -9.32 2.73 -5.75
N LEU A 138 -9.44 3.69 -4.83
CA LEU A 138 -10.72 4.00 -4.15
C LEU A 138 -11.81 4.36 -5.16
N ARG A 139 -11.49 5.20 -6.15
CA ARG A 139 -12.42 5.53 -7.24
C ARG A 139 -12.75 4.34 -8.14
N ALA A 140 -11.80 3.43 -8.35
CA ALA A 140 -12.06 2.23 -9.13
C ALA A 140 -12.95 1.23 -8.39
N ALA A 141 -12.87 1.20 -7.05
CA ALA A 141 -13.70 0.35 -6.19
C ALA A 141 -15.14 0.85 -6.06
N ASP A 142 -15.36 2.17 -6.08
CA ASP A 142 -16.68 2.79 -6.05
C ASP A 142 -16.72 4.04 -6.96
N ALA A 143 -17.69 4.06 -7.88
CA ALA A 143 -17.86 5.15 -8.84
C ALA A 143 -18.19 6.49 -8.16
N ASP A 144 -18.76 6.46 -6.96
CA ASP A 144 -19.07 7.63 -6.13
C ASP A 144 -18.00 7.89 -5.06
N ALA A 145 -16.73 7.58 -5.38
CA ALA A 145 -15.53 7.79 -4.58
C ALA A 145 -15.70 8.81 -3.43
N ASP A 146 -15.96 8.29 -2.24
CA ASP A 146 -16.34 9.12 -1.10
C ASP A 146 -15.08 9.75 -0.47
N TRP A 147 -15.05 11.07 -0.37
CA TRP A 147 -14.03 11.81 0.40
C TRP A 147 -13.86 11.27 1.81
N VAL A 148 -14.94 10.74 2.38
CA VAL A 148 -14.93 10.09 3.69
C VAL A 148 -14.05 8.84 3.71
N ALA A 149 -14.02 8.06 2.63
CA ALA A 149 -13.13 6.91 2.51
C ALA A 149 -11.65 7.34 2.41
N LEU A 150 -11.35 8.38 1.62
CA LEU A 150 -9.98 8.93 1.56
C LEU A 150 -9.49 9.41 2.93
N ILE A 151 -10.36 10.08 3.70
CA ILE A 151 -10.05 10.51 5.07
C ILE A 151 -9.78 9.29 5.96
N GLY A 152 -10.57 8.23 5.82
CA GLY A 152 -10.36 6.94 6.49
C GLY A 152 -8.99 6.33 6.19
N THR A 153 -8.62 6.27 4.90
CA THR A 153 -7.30 5.81 4.46
C THR A 153 -6.18 6.64 5.09
N VAL A 154 -6.29 7.97 5.03
CA VAL A 154 -5.27 8.88 5.60
C VAL A 154 -5.15 8.75 7.11
N ALA A 155 -6.26 8.50 7.82
CA ALA A 155 -6.23 8.21 9.24
C ALA A 155 -5.47 6.90 9.54
N ALA A 156 -5.67 5.86 8.73
CA ALA A 156 -4.91 4.62 8.84
C ALA A 156 -3.41 4.82 8.52
N VAL A 157 -3.09 5.60 7.48
CA VAL A 157 -1.71 5.98 7.14
C VAL A 157 -1.03 6.69 8.32
N LEU A 158 -1.70 7.68 8.91
CA LEU A 158 -1.20 8.39 10.09
C LEU A 158 -0.99 7.42 11.26
N ALA A 159 -1.95 6.54 11.56
CA ALA A 159 -1.83 5.59 12.65
C ALA A 159 -0.63 4.64 12.45
N VAL A 160 -0.50 4.05 11.26
CA VAL A 160 0.61 3.13 10.93
C VAL A 160 1.95 3.85 11.01
N THR A 161 2.07 5.03 10.40
CA THR A 161 3.33 5.80 10.41
C THR A 161 3.74 6.20 11.83
N VAL A 162 2.79 6.64 12.67
CA VAL A 162 3.06 6.95 14.08
C VAL A 162 3.54 5.72 14.82
N LEU A 163 2.83 4.59 14.73
CA LEU A 163 3.17 3.37 15.46
C LEU A 163 4.52 2.80 15.04
N VAL A 164 4.78 2.72 13.73
CA VAL A 164 6.03 2.19 13.20
C VAL A 164 7.20 3.14 13.52
N SER A 165 7.03 4.44 13.36
CA SER A 165 8.05 5.45 13.71
C SER A 165 8.40 5.39 15.20
N ALA A 166 7.38 5.34 16.07
CA ALA A 166 7.57 5.20 17.51
C ALA A 166 8.32 3.93 17.88
N LEU A 167 7.96 2.79 17.26
CA LEU A 167 8.66 1.52 17.45
C LEU A 167 10.14 1.64 17.05
N ILE A 168 10.41 2.20 15.87
CA ILE A 168 11.77 2.31 15.35
C ILE A 168 12.65 3.20 16.22
N ILE A 169 12.13 4.35 16.64
CA ILE A 169 12.88 5.31 17.47
C ILE A 169 13.13 4.74 18.87
N SER A 170 12.21 3.94 19.41
CA SER A 170 12.29 3.42 20.78
C SER A 170 13.30 2.28 20.94
N TYR A 171 13.54 1.49 19.89
CA TYR A 171 14.41 0.30 19.98
C TYR A 171 15.78 0.54 19.32
N THR A 172 16.81 0.73 20.15
CA THR A 172 18.18 1.05 19.69
C THR A 172 19.14 -0.14 19.72
N ALA A 173 18.68 -1.32 20.13
CA ALA A 173 19.50 -2.53 20.24
C ALA A 173 20.07 -2.95 18.87
N PHE A 174 21.28 -3.54 18.87
CA PHE A 174 21.93 -4.01 17.64
C PHE A 174 21.07 -5.04 16.89
N SER A 175 20.46 -5.99 17.61
CA SER A 175 19.58 -7.01 17.01
C SER A 175 18.39 -6.39 16.26
N PHE A 176 17.88 -5.26 16.76
CA PHE A 176 16.78 -4.56 16.11
C PHE A 176 17.20 -3.92 14.78
N ARG A 177 18.41 -3.36 14.71
CA ARG A 177 18.99 -2.87 13.43
C ARG A 177 19.12 -3.99 12.39
N VAL A 178 19.53 -5.19 12.81
CA VAL A 178 19.59 -6.36 11.91
C VAL A 178 18.20 -6.70 11.37
N VAL A 179 17.17 -6.72 12.23
CA VAL A 179 15.78 -6.96 11.80
C VAL A 179 15.34 -5.92 10.77
N GLN A 180 15.62 -4.63 10.99
CA GLN A 180 15.30 -3.56 10.05
C GLN A 180 15.95 -3.80 8.68
N ARG A 181 17.23 -4.19 8.66
CA ARG A 181 17.94 -4.49 7.40
C ARG A 181 17.36 -5.67 6.66
N VAL A 182 16.97 -6.73 7.38
CA VAL A 182 16.31 -7.90 6.78
C VAL A 182 14.98 -7.48 6.16
N LEU A 183 14.16 -6.72 6.89
CA LEU A 183 12.89 -6.19 6.37
C LEU A 183 13.11 -5.30 5.14
N GLY A 184 14.12 -4.43 5.15
CA GLY A 184 14.52 -3.62 4.00
C GLY A 184 14.93 -4.48 2.79
N SER A 185 15.69 -5.55 3.01
CA SER A 185 16.11 -6.45 1.93
C SER A 185 14.94 -7.20 1.30
N TRP A 186 13.94 -7.58 2.10
CA TRP A 186 12.72 -8.21 1.61
C TRP A 186 11.88 -7.23 0.81
N ALA A 187 11.71 -5.99 1.31
CA ALA A 187 11.05 -4.94 0.55
C ALA A 187 11.74 -4.69 -0.81
N ALA A 188 13.07 -4.60 -0.83
CA ALA A 188 13.82 -4.43 -2.06
C ALA A 188 13.63 -5.60 -3.03
N ALA A 189 13.67 -6.84 -2.52
CA ALA A 189 13.44 -8.04 -3.32
C ALA A 189 12.01 -8.06 -3.89
N THR A 190 10.99 -7.72 -3.09
CA THR A 190 9.59 -7.59 -3.56
C THR A 190 9.49 -6.56 -4.67
N GLY A 191 10.11 -5.39 -4.52
CA GLY A 191 10.16 -4.37 -5.57
C GLY A 191 10.83 -4.86 -6.85
N LEU A 192 11.94 -5.59 -6.76
CA LEU A 192 12.62 -6.19 -7.91
C LEU A 192 11.76 -7.26 -8.61
N LEU A 193 11.06 -8.10 -7.84
CA LEU A 193 10.12 -9.08 -8.38
C LEU A 193 8.96 -8.39 -9.09
N SER A 194 8.38 -7.35 -8.49
CA SER A 194 7.33 -6.54 -9.12
C SER A 194 7.81 -5.89 -10.41
N LEU A 195 9.02 -5.30 -10.43
CA LEU A 195 9.61 -4.75 -11.65
C LEU A 195 9.79 -5.82 -12.73
N GLY A 196 10.34 -6.98 -12.37
CA GLY A 196 10.53 -8.09 -13.29
C GLY A 196 9.20 -8.57 -13.89
N TRP A 197 8.15 -8.66 -13.07
CA TRP A 197 6.80 -9.00 -13.53
C TRP A 197 6.22 -7.96 -14.47
N ILE A 198 6.29 -6.67 -14.11
CA ILE A 198 5.76 -5.55 -14.92
C ILE A 198 6.45 -5.48 -16.28
N VAL A 199 7.77 -5.64 -16.31
CA VAL A 199 8.55 -5.65 -17.57
C VAL A 199 8.25 -6.92 -18.37
N GLY A 200 8.20 -8.08 -17.70
CA GLY A 200 7.92 -9.38 -18.32
C GLY A 200 6.52 -9.49 -18.92
N SER A 201 5.52 -8.80 -18.34
CA SER A 201 4.16 -8.75 -18.88
C SER A 201 4.00 -7.81 -20.07
N GLY A 202 5.07 -7.14 -20.52
CA GLY A 202 5.04 -6.23 -21.67
C GLY A 202 4.14 -5.01 -21.46
N GLY A 203 3.85 -4.64 -20.21
CA GLY A 203 2.94 -3.55 -19.87
C GLY A 203 1.45 -3.88 -19.98
N ASN A 204 1.07 -5.14 -20.26
CA ASN A 204 -0.32 -5.58 -20.10
C ASN A 204 -0.59 -5.84 -18.60
N LEU A 205 -0.99 -4.78 -17.89
CA LEU A 205 -1.35 -4.83 -16.47
C LEU A 205 -2.82 -5.24 -16.23
N ALA A 206 -3.51 -5.74 -17.26
CA ALA A 206 -4.88 -6.23 -17.18
C ALA A 206 -4.88 -7.77 -17.32
N GLY A 207 -4.92 -8.45 -16.17
CA GLY A 207 -5.22 -9.86 -16.04
C GLY A 207 -6.11 -10.05 -14.83
#